data_AF-A0A1Z5L3X6-F1
#
_entry.id   AF-A0A1Z5L3X6-F1
#
_cell.length_a   1.000
_cell.length_b   1.000
_cell.length_c   1.000
_cell.angle_alpha   90.00
_cell.angle_beta   90.00
_cell.angle_gamma   90.00
#
_symmetry.space_group_name_H-M   'P 1'
#
loop_
_entity.id
_entity.type
_entity.pdbx_description
1 polymer ?
#
loop_
_entity_poly.entity_id
_entity_poly.type
_entity_poly.pdbx_seq_one_letter_code
_entity_poly.pdbx_strand_id
1 'polypeptide(L)'
;MHGKGLKLGIYQDCGFKTCGGYPGSLGHYKKDAETFAAWGVDMLKLDGCYAIPSFMDKLYPEMTEALNSTGRPILFSCSWP
;
A
#
# COMPACT_ATOMS: atom_id res chain seq x y z
N MET A 1 -12.63 10.89 11.95
CA MET A 1 -12.96 10.78 10.51
C MET A 1 -14.11 9.78 10.30
N HIS A 2 -13.97 8.50 10.68
CA HIS A 2 -15.07 7.51 10.53
C HIS A 2 -16.35 7.90 11.26
N GLY A 3 -16.26 8.55 12.43
CA GLY A 3 -17.43 9.09 13.15
C GLY A 3 -18.21 10.19 12.39
N LYS A 4 -17.72 10.64 11.23
CA LYS A 4 -18.40 11.56 10.32
C LYS A 4 -18.91 10.85 9.05
N GLY A 5 -18.89 9.52 8.99
CA GLY A 5 -19.31 8.73 7.81
C GLY A 5 -18.32 8.76 6.63
N LEU A 6 -17.10 9.24 6.84
CA LEU A 6 -16.04 9.28 5.82
C LEU A 6 -15.14 8.03 5.88
N LYS A 7 -14.28 7.84 4.88
CA LYS A 7 -13.26 6.77 4.78
C LYS A 7 -11.84 7.35 4.76
N LEU A 8 -10.86 6.60 5.27
CA LEU A 8 -9.45 7.01 5.34
C LEU A 8 -8.65 6.43 4.17
N GLY A 9 -8.04 7.29 3.37
CA GLY A 9 -6.99 6.90 2.43
C GLY A 9 -5.60 7.13 3.01
N ILE A 10 -4.66 6.24 2.70
CA ILE A 10 -3.23 6.42 2.99
C ILE A 10 -2.40 6.19 1.73
N TYR A 11 -1.12 6.56 1.82
CA TYR A 11 -0.15 6.49 0.74
C TYR A 11 1.05 5.64 1.17
N GLN A 12 1.54 4.81 0.25
CA GLN A 12 2.86 4.19 0.32
C GLN A 12 3.44 3.97 -1.09
N ASP A 13 4.65 3.43 -1.16
CA ASP A 13 5.38 3.18 -2.39
C ASP A 13 5.88 1.72 -2.42
N CYS A 14 5.82 1.08 -3.59
CA CYS A 14 6.30 -0.29 -3.76
C CYS A 14 7.84 -0.38 -3.80
N GLY A 15 8.55 0.73 -4.01
CA GLY A 15 10.00 0.80 -3.95
C GLY A 15 10.57 0.90 -2.54
N PHE A 16 11.89 1.15 -2.44
CA PHE A 16 12.57 1.30 -1.15
C PHE A 16 12.42 2.70 -0.54
N LYS A 17 11.92 3.68 -1.32
CA LYS A 17 11.57 5.03 -0.87
C LYS A 17 10.30 5.48 -1.58
N THR A 18 9.55 6.36 -0.94
CA THR A 18 8.50 7.12 -1.63
C THR A 18 9.11 8.13 -2.59
N CYS A 19 8.32 8.64 -3.54
CA CYS A 19 8.74 9.73 -4.43
C CYS A 19 9.28 10.96 -3.66
N GLY A 20 8.77 11.21 -2.44
CA GLY A 20 9.23 12.28 -1.54
C GLY A 20 10.46 11.94 -0.69
N GLY A 21 11.07 10.76 -0.85
CA GLY A 21 12.27 10.33 -0.14
C GLY A 21 12.04 9.70 1.24
N TYR A 22 10.79 9.47 1.64
CA TYR A 22 10.42 8.77 2.89
C TYR A 22 10.57 7.24 2.73
N PRO A 23 10.53 6.44 3.81
CA PRO A 23 10.60 4.98 3.70
C PRO A 23 9.51 4.39 2.79
N GLY A 24 9.94 3.51 1.86
CA GLY A 24 9.05 2.71 1.00
C GLY A 24 8.76 1.32 1.58
N SER A 25 7.87 0.57 0.94
CA SER A 25 7.35 -0.70 1.47
C SER A 25 8.11 -1.95 0.97
N LEU A 26 9.12 -1.82 0.09
CA LEU A 26 9.86 -2.96 -0.44
C LEU A 26 10.44 -3.84 0.68
N GLY A 27 10.05 -5.12 0.72
CA GLY A 27 10.44 -6.07 1.78
C GLY A 27 9.63 -5.97 3.08
N HIS A 28 8.65 -5.08 3.16
CA HIS A 28 7.82 -4.82 4.34
C HIS A 28 6.31 -4.92 4.11
N TYR A 29 5.87 -5.32 2.91
CA TYR A 29 4.45 -5.33 2.50
C TYR A 29 3.49 -6.00 3.50
N LYS A 30 3.84 -7.17 4.04
CA LYS A 30 3.01 -7.85 5.04
C LYS A 30 2.82 -7.00 6.31
N LYS A 31 3.91 -6.48 6.86
CA LYS A 31 3.90 -5.64 8.07
C LYS A 31 3.13 -4.34 7.83
N ASP A 32 3.32 -3.73 6.67
CA ASP A 32 2.67 -2.47 6.33
C ASP A 32 1.17 -2.68 6.10
N ALA A 33 0.76 -3.75 5.40
CA ALA A 33 -0.64 -4.12 5.24
C ALA A 33 -1.33 -4.37 6.59
N GLU A 34 -0.71 -5.17 7.48
CA GLU A 34 -1.21 -5.39 8.85
C GLU A 34 -1.36 -4.07 9.62
N THR A 35 -0.39 -3.16 9.46
CA THR A 35 -0.42 -1.83 10.09
C THR A 35 -1.58 -0.99 9.57
N PHE A 36 -1.80 -0.93 8.25
CA PHE A 36 -2.90 -0.18 7.65
C PHE A 36 -4.26 -0.73 8.08
N ALA A 37 -4.40 -2.06 8.12
CA ALA A 37 -5.61 -2.71 8.59
C ALA A 37 -5.89 -2.42 10.07
N ALA A 38 -4.87 -2.49 10.92
CA ALA A 38 -4.98 -2.17 12.34
C ALA A 38 -5.36 -0.70 12.60
N TRP A 39 -4.89 0.23 11.77
CA TRP A 39 -5.26 1.65 11.83
C TRP A 39 -6.67 1.94 11.29
N GLY A 40 -7.33 0.96 10.67
CA GLY A 40 -8.64 1.14 10.06
C GLY A 40 -8.60 1.92 8.74
N VAL A 41 -7.50 1.85 8.00
CA VAL A 41 -7.40 2.44 6.65
C VAL A 41 -8.41 1.78 5.72
N ASP A 42 -9.03 2.56 4.83
CA ASP A 42 -10.04 2.08 3.88
C ASP A 42 -9.54 2.07 2.43
N MET A 43 -8.43 2.76 2.16
CA MET A 43 -7.82 2.86 0.84
C MET A 43 -6.30 2.99 0.94
N LEU A 44 -5.57 2.25 0.12
CA LEU A 44 -4.14 2.43 -0.11
C LEU A 44 -3.90 2.90 -1.54
N LYS A 45 -3.24 4.05 -1.71
CA LYS A 45 -2.52 4.39 -2.94
C LYS A 45 -1.10 3.83 -2.84
N LEU A 46 -0.71 2.97 -3.77
CA LEU A 46 0.66 2.44 -3.87
C LEU A 46 1.34 3.01 -5.11
N ASP A 47 2.39 3.78 -4.87
CA ASP A 47 3.23 4.37 -5.91
C ASP A 47 4.38 3.45 -6.32
N GLY A 48 5.15 3.84 -7.35
CA GLY A 48 6.23 3.04 -7.90
C GLY A 48 7.60 3.72 -7.97
N CYS A 49 7.85 4.80 -7.22
CA CYS A 49 9.15 5.46 -7.26
C CYS A 49 10.22 4.57 -6.60
N TYR A 50 11.48 4.70 -7.04
CA TYR A 50 12.59 3.93 -6.48
C TYR A 50 12.38 2.39 -6.51
N ALA A 51 11.47 1.89 -7.35
CA ALA A 51 11.34 0.48 -7.73
C ALA A 51 12.00 0.26 -9.10
N ILE A 52 12.41 -0.97 -9.38
CA ILE A 52 12.87 -1.36 -10.72
C ILE A 52 11.62 -1.68 -11.55
N PRO A 53 11.38 -1.01 -12.69
CA PRO A 53 10.14 -1.18 -13.47
C PRO A 53 9.81 -2.63 -13.82
N SER A 54 10.83 -3.44 -14.17
CA SER A 54 10.64 -4.86 -14.52
C SER A 54 10.23 -5.77 -13.35
N PHE A 55 10.20 -5.25 -12.12
CA PHE A 55 9.69 -5.98 -10.96
C PHE A 55 8.29 -5.54 -10.54
N MET A 56 7.74 -4.46 -11.08
CA MET A 56 6.40 -3.99 -10.70
C MET A 56 5.34 -5.08 -10.92
N ASP A 57 5.52 -5.91 -11.96
CA ASP A 57 4.78 -7.15 -12.25
C ASP A 57 4.58 -8.10 -11.07
N LYS A 58 5.49 -8.04 -10.09
CA LYS A 58 5.49 -8.91 -8.90
C LYS A 58 5.16 -8.11 -7.64
N LEU A 59 5.70 -6.90 -7.51
CA LEU A 59 5.59 -6.10 -6.29
C LEU A 59 4.15 -5.68 -5.96
N TYR A 60 3.34 -5.31 -6.97
CA TYR A 60 1.94 -4.92 -6.72
C TYR A 60 1.04 -6.12 -6.34
N PRO A 61 1.16 -7.29 -6.99
CA PRO A 61 0.50 -8.51 -6.50
C PRO A 61 0.89 -8.86 -5.07
N GLU A 62 2.15 -8.73 -4.68
CA GLU A 62 2.58 -8.97 -3.29
C GLU A 62 1.85 -8.06 -2.29
N MET A 63 1.71 -6.76 -2.59
CA MET A 63 0.90 -5.86 -1.75
C MET A 63 -0.59 -6.25 -1.77
N THR A 64 -1.12 -6.67 -2.92
CA THR A 64 -2.51 -7.11 -3.06
C THR A 64 -2.80 -8.31 -2.16
N GLU A 65 -1.94 -9.33 -2.21
CA GLU A 65 -2.02 -10.52 -1.35
C GLU A 65 -1.88 -10.16 0.12
N ALA A 66 -0.93 -9.28 0.46
CA ALA A 66 -0.73 -8.79 1.82
C ALA A 66 -1.98 -8.10 2.36
N LEU A 67 -2.57 -7.15 1.61
CA LEU A 67 -3.83 -6.48 1.98
C LEU A 67 -4.97 -7.48 2.16
N ASN A 68 -5.15 -8.40 1.21
CA ASN A 68 -6.22 -9.40 1.28
C ASN A 68 -6.08 -10.32 2.52
N SER A 69 -4.84 -10.67 2.88
CA SER A 69 -4.57 -11.52 4.05
C SER A 69 -4.96 -10.88 5.40
N THR A 70 -5.11 -9.54 5.45
CA THR A 70 -5.55 -8.84 6.66
C THR A 70 -7.02 -9.05 7.00
N GLY A 71 -7.83 -9.50 6.03
CA GLY A 71 -9.28 -9.63 6.17
C GLY A 71 -10.05 -8.31 6.19
N ARG A 72 -9.39 -7.15 6.13
CA ARG A 72 -10.04 -5.84 6.03
C ARG A 72 -10.19 -5.43 4.55
N PRO A 73 -11.40 -5.07 4.08
CA PRO A 73 -11.56 -4.48 2.76
C PRO A 73 -10.84 -3.13 2.67
N ILE A 74 -9.75 -3.08 1.89
CA ILE A 74 -8.97 -1.87 1.61
C ILE A 74 -8.98 -1.66 0.10
N LEU A 75 -9.52 -0.52 -0.36
CA LEU A 75 -9.49 -0.17 -1.79
C LEU A 75 -8.03 0.05 -2.22
N PHE A 76 -7.61 -0.66 -3.27
CA PHE A 76 -6.24 -0.61 -3.73
C PHE A 76 -6.13 0.20 -5.02
N SER A 77 -5.42 1.33 -4.96
CA SER A 77 -5.13 2.21 -6.09
C SER A 77 -3.68 2.01 -6.53
N CYS A 78 -3.51 1.34 -7.66
CA CYS A 78 -2.21 1.05 -8.25
C CYS A 78 -1.74 2.23 -9.13
N SER A 79 -0.50 2.70 -8.95
CA SER A 79 0.16 3.58 -9.93
C SER A 79 0.78 2.81 -11.10
N TRP A 80 0.87 1.48 -11.02
CA TRP A 80 1.27 0.64 -12.14
C TRP A 80 0.05 0.35 -13.05
N PRO A 81 0.12 0.66 -14.36
CA PRO A 81 -0.99 0.47 -15.32
C PRO A 81 -1.38 -0.98 -15.60
#